data_AF-A0A558HJC6-F1
#
_entry.id   AF-A0A558HJC6-F1
#
_cell.length_a   1.000
_cell.length_b   1.000
_cell.length_c   1.000
_cell.angle_alpha   90.00
_cell.angle_beta   90.00
_cell.angle_gamma   90.00
#
_symmetry.space_group_name_H-M   'P 1'
#
loop_
_entity.id
_entity.type
_entity.pdbx_description
1 polymer ?
#
loop_
_entity_poly.entity_id
_entity_poly.type
_entity_poly.pdbx_seq_one_letter_code
_entity_poly.pdbx_strand_id
1 'polypeptide(L)'
;MDPISAVFAALMDTVAGVSGQLSEGATSHISDTAGLQRQHIEMQYQGQSVDFDTLHWRVIDDSVCAEKIQNATLHTRCSQAASKLFSASCQEMTANPPALPSQRHASLTRMTCNAALGYRPSVGNIQWAEVSGADQLAEAECNAATAALLGNGTLDALQYQRRVCAGR
;
A
#
# COMPACT_ATOMS: atom_id res chain seq x y z
N MET A 1 -10.17 -14.49 -15.03
CA MET A 1 -8.95 -13.64 -14.98
C MET A 1 -8.52 -13.61 -13.53
N ASP A 2 -7.29 -14.02 -13.24
CA ASP A 2 -6.76 -13.96 -11.88
C ASP A 2 -6.64 -12.49 -11.46
N PRO A 3 -7.18 -12.06 -10.30
CA PRO A 3 -7.07 -10.67 -9.84
C PRO A 3 -5.62 -10.19 -9.76
N ILE A 4 -4.66 -11.10 -9.55
CA ILE A 4 -3.23 -10.77 -9.48
C ILE A 4 -2.70 -10.39 -10.86
N SER A 5 -3.05 -11.13 -11.92
CA SER A 5 -2.60 -10.85 -13.28
C SER A 5 -3.18 -9.53 -13.83
N ALA A 6 -4.39 -9.15 -13.41
CA ALA A 6 -4.99 -7.86 -13.78
C ALA A 6 -4.27 -6.67 -13.11
N VAL A 7 -3.95 -6.81 -11.82
CA VAL A 7 -3.18 -5.80 -11.07
C VAL A 7 -1.75 -5.71 -11.61
N PHE A 8 -1.16 -6.83 -12.00
CA PHE A 8 0.12 -6.87 -12.69
C PHE A 8 0.09 -6.14 -14.04
N ALA A 9 -0.93 -6.38 -14.86
CA ALA A 9 -1.09 -5.67 -16.14
C ALA A 9 -1.22 -4.17 -15.93
N ALA A 10 -1.98 -3.75 -14.91
CA ALA A 10 -2.06 -2.36 -14.50
C ALA A 10 -0.72 -1.80 -14.02
N LEU A 11 0.07 -2.54 -13.24
CA LEU A 11 1.40 -2.11 -12.80
C LEU A 11 2.38 -1.96 -13.98
N MET A 12 2.34 -2.91 -14.91
CA MET A 12 3.12 -2.84 -16.14
C MET A 12 2.72 -1.64 -16.99
N ASP A 13 1.43 -1.32 -17.07
CA ASP A 13 0.94 -0.20 -17.84
C ASP A 13 1.21 1.14 -17.15
N THR A 14 1.06 1.27 -15.84
CA THR A 14 1.36 2.52 -15.12
C THR A 14 2.84 2.86 -15.17
N VAL A 15 3.72 1.88 -14.99
CA VAL A 15 5.17 2.06 -15.16
C VAL A 15 5.54 2.23 -16.65
N ALA A 16 4.65 1.87 -17.60
CA ALA A 16 4.83 2.14 -19.04
C ALA A 16 4.35 3.54 -19.43
N GLY A 17 3.24 3.98 -18.86
CA GLY A 17 2.42 5.08 -19.35
C GLY A 17 2.97 6.45 -19.01
N VAL A 18 3.92 6.54 -18.07
CA VAL A 18 4.64 7.79 -17.75
C VAL A 18 5.96 7.91 -18.52
N SER A 19 6.15 7.14 -19.61
CA SER A 19 7.08 7.53 -20.67
C SER A 19 6.30 8.24 -21.78
N GLY A 20 6.19 9.56 -21.62
CA GLY A 20 5.97 10.54 -22.68
C GLY A 20 4.86 10.25 -23.69
N GLN A 21 3.86 11.13 -23.72
CA GLN A 21 3.35 11.56 -25.02
C GLN A 21 4.56 11.84 -25.93
N LEU A 22 4.81 11.02 -26.96
CA LEU A 22 5.31 11.37 -28.29
C LEU A 22 5.64 10.11 -29.14
N SER A 23 4.89 10.01 -30.24
CA SER A 23 5.26 9.56 -31.59
C SER A 23 5.58 8.09 -31.90
N GLU A 24 4.76 7.55 -32.81
CA GLU A 24 5.15 6.60 -33.86
C GLU A 24 6.48 7.00 -34.52
N GLY A 25 7.41 6.05 -34.59
CA GLY A 25 8.55 6.10 -35.52
C GLY A 25 9.86 6.66 -34.97
N ALA A 26 10.53 5.95 -34.05
CA ALA A 26 12.00 5.97 -33.94
C ALA A 26 12.51 4.82 -33.05
N THR A 27 13.49 4.10 -33.58
CA THR A 27 14.19 2.97 -32.98
C THR A 27 15.11 3.37 -31.80
N SER A 28 14.97 2.64 -30.69
CA SER A 28 16.05 2.15 -29.79
C SER A 28 17.01 3.14 -29.10
N HIS A 29 16.54 4.17 -28.39
CA HIS A 29 17.38 4.90 -27.40
C HIS A 29 16.65 5.46 -26.15
N ILE A 30 15.40 5.03 -25.86
CA ILE A 30 14.58 5.60 -24.77
C ILE A 30 14.62 4.74 -23.48
N SER A 31 15.41 3.67 -23.43
CA SER A 31 15.37 2.69 -22.34
C SER A 31 15.92 3.17 -20.98
N ASP A 32 16.71 4.25 -20.94
CA ASP A 32 17.52 4.62 -19.76
C ASP A 32 16.97 5.77 -18.89
N THR A 33 16.01 6.57 -19.39
CA THR A 33 15.38 7.62 -18.58
C THR A 33 14.21 7.11 -17.75
N ALA A 34 13.63 5.97 -18.15
CA ALA A 34 12.64 5.22 -17.39
C ALA A 34 13.30 4.65 -16.13
N GLY A 35 13.31 5.47 -15.06
CA GLY A 35 13.96 5.16 -13.79
C GLY A 35 14.68 6.36 -13.16
N LEU A 36 15.00 7.42 -13.89
CA LEU A 36 15.65 8.59 -13.24
C LEU A 36 14.65 9.58 -12.65
N GLN A 37 13.36 9.43 -12.95
CA GLN A 37 12.30 10.29 -12.46
C GLN A 37 11.49 9.59 -11.36
N ARG A 38 11.07 10.38 -10.37
CA ARG A 38 10.11 9.93 -9.37
C ARG A 38 8.75 9.73 -10.07
N GLN A 39 8.18 8.55 -9.95
CA GLN A 39 6.87 8.22 -10.52
C GLN A 39 5.90 7.86 -9.41
N HIS A 40 4.72 8.48 -9.40
CA HIS A 40 3.64 8.12 -8.51
C HIS A 40 2.79 7.00 -9.14
N ILE A 41 2.50 5.96 -8.36
CA ILE A 41 1.71 4.81 -8.78
C ILE A 41 0.52 4.69 -7.84
N GLU A 42 -0.68 4.70 -8.39
CA GLU A 42 -1.91 4.39 -7.67
C GLU A 42 -2.54 3.12 -8.26
N MET A 43 -2.97 2.21 -7.40
CA MET A 43 -3.61 0.97 -7.82
C MET A 43 -4.56 0.40 -6.78
N GLN A 44 -5.58 -0.30 -7.27
CA GLN A 44 -6.57 -0.98 -6.44
C GLN A 44 -6.14 -2.43 -6.19
N TYR A 45 -6.03 -2.82 -4.92
CA TYR A 45 -5.68 -4.18 -4.51
C TYR A 45 -6.51 -4.63 -3.31
N GLN A 46 -7.23 -5.75 -3.46
CA GLN A 46 -8.12 -6.31 -2.42
C GLN A 46 -9.10 -5.28 -1.81
N GLY A 47 -9.62 -4.37 -2.64
CA GLY A 47 -10.54 -3.31 -2.22
C GLY A 47 -9.89 -2.16 -1.44
N GLN A 48 -8.56 -2.05 -1.45
CA GLN A 48 -7.80 -0.91 -0.92
C GLN A 48 -7.10 -0.17 -2.07
N SER A 49 -7.18 1.16 -2.08
CA SER A 49 -6.32 2.00 -2.93
C SER A 49 -4.95 2.08 -2.28
N VAL A 50 -3.97 1.52 -2.98
CA VAL A 50 -2.55 1.53 -2.63
C VAL A 50 -1.84 2.52 -3.54
N ASP A 51 -1.25 3.53 -2.93
CA ASP A 51 -0.43 4.54 -3.59
C ASP A 51 1.02 4.43 -3.11
N PHE A 52 1.97 4.63 -4.02
CA PHE A 52 3.40 4.71 -3.70
C PHE A 52 4.18 5.36 -4.83
N ASP A 53 5.31 5.95 -4.47
CA ASP A 53 6.28 6.49 -5.41
C ASP A 53 7.39 5.48 -5.71
N THR A 54 7.95 5.59 -6.90
CA THR A 54 9.15 4.86 -7.30
C THR A 54 10.24 5.82 -7.79
N LEU A 55 11.49 5.46 -7.55
CA LEU A 55 12.67 6.11 -8.15
C LEU A 55 13.68 5.03 -8.53
N HIS A 56 14.08 5.00 -9.79
CA HIS A 56 15.06 4.06 -10.33
C HIS A 56 14.72 2.60 -10.09
N TRP A 57 13.46 2.23 -10.38
CA TRP A 57 12.94 0.88 -10.18
C TRP A 57 13.08 0.41 -8.72
N ARG A 58 12.91 1.35 -7.79
CA ARG A 58 12.81 1.09 -6.35
C ARG A 58 11.58 1.79 -5.83
N VAL A 59 10.82 1.09 -5.00
CA VAL A 59 9.77 1.71 -4.20
C VAL A 59 10.42 2.63 -3.17
N ILE A 60 9.84 3.80 -2.96
CA ILE A 60 10.22 4.70 -1.87
C ILE A 60 9.33 4.34 -0.68
N ASP A 61 9.85 3.62 0.31
CA ASP A 61 9.03 3.05 1.39
C ASP A 61 8.18 4.09 2.13
N ASP A 62 8.73 5.28 2.42
CA ASP A 62 8.03 6.38 3.11
C ASP A 62 6.89 6.99 2.28
N SER A 63 6.85 6.73 0.97
CA SER A 63 5.75 7.19 0.10
C SER A 63 4.56 6.25 0.08
N VAL A 64 4.72 5.00 0.57
CA VAL A 64 3.66 4.00 0.49
C VAL A 64 2.51 4.39 1.40
N CYS A 65 1.33 4.61 0.81
CA CYS A 65 0.12 5.05 1.50
C CYS A 65 0.27 6.39 2.24
N ALA A 66 1.19 7.25 1.81
CA ALA A 66 1.55 8.48 2.53
C ALA A 66 0.36 9.43 2.71
N GLU A 67 -0.56 9.48 1.74
CA GLU A 67 -1.77 10.30 1.84
C GLU A 67 -2.71 9.89 2.98
N LYS A 68 -2.60 8.63 3.43
CA LYS A 68 -3.47 8.05 4.44
C LYS A 68 -2.88 8.16 5.85
N ILE A 69 -1.68 8.73 6.01
CA ILE A 69 -0.91 8.74 7.27
C ILE A 69 -1.67 9.38 8.44
N GLN A 70 -2.55 10.35 8.17
CA GLN A 70 -3.35 11.02 9.19
C GLN A 70 -4.48 10.15 9.76
N ASN A 71 -4.86 9.08 9.08
CA ASN A 71 -5.85 8.13 9.55
C ASN A 71 -5.18 6.77 9.76
N ALA A 72 -4.83 6.47 11.01
CA ALA A 72 -4.11 5.25 11.38
C ALA A 72 -4.79 3.96 10.90
N THR A 73 -6.13 3.92 10.89
CA THR A 73 -6.89 2.75 10.41
C THR A 73 -6.71 2.56 8.90
N LEU A 74 -6.88 3.63 8.12
CA LEU A 74 -6.73 3.59 6.67
C LEU A 74 -5.28 3.34 6.25
N HIS A 75 -4.33 3.98 6.93
CA HIS A 75 -2.90 3.76 6.71
C HIS A 75 -2.49 2.31 6.99
N THR A 76 -2.94 1.73 8.10
CA THR A 76 -2.66 0.33 8.45
C THR A 76 -3.22 -0.62 7.40
N ARG A 77 -4.48 -0.45 7.00
CA ARG A 77 -5.10 -1.31 5.97
C ARG A 77 -4.39 -1.18 4.62
N CYS A 78 -4.07 0.04 4.21
CA CYS A 78 -3.37 0.30 2.97
C CYS A 78 -1.95 -0.28 2.98
N SER A 79 -1.16 -0.04 4.03
CA SER A 79 0.21 -0.56 4.15
C SER A 79 0.25 -2.10 4.16
N GLN A 80 -0.70 -2.76 4.83
CA GLN A 80 -0.84 -4.21 4.77
C GLN A 80 -1.21 -4.70 3.37
N ALA A 81 -2.11 -4.01 2.68
CA ALA A 81 -2.47 -4.32 1.30
C ALA A 81 -1.27 -4.13 0.35
N ALA A 82 -0.47 -3.08 0.54
CA ALA A 82 0.76 -2.81 -0.21
C ALA A 82 1.79 -3.93 -0.04
N SER A 83 2.02 -4.39 1.18
CA SER A 83 2.95 -5.51 1.45
C SER A 83 2.50 -6.80 0.74
N LYS A 84 1.20 -7.11 0.76
CA LYS A 84 0.64 -8.26 0.04
C LYS A 84 0.76 -8.10 -1.47
N LEU A 85 0.49 -6.90 -1.97
CA LEU A 85 0.64 -6.55 -3.37
C LEU A 85 2.08 -6.78 -3.85
N PHE A 86 3.09 -6.25 -3.16
CA PHE A 86 4.49 -6.45 -3.54
C PHE A 86 4.89 -7.92 -3.56
N SER A 87 4.45 -8.68 -2.54
CA SER A 87 4.70 -10.12 -2.45
C SER A 87 4.05 -10.87 -3.62
N ALA A 88 2.79 -10.58 -3.92
CA ALA A 88 2.06 -11.20 -5.02
C ALA A 88 2.66 -10.84 -6.39
N SER A 89 3.04 -9.58 -6.60
CA SER A 89 3.69 -9.14 -7.84
C SER A 89 5.06 -9.79 -8.04
N CYS A 90 5.87 -9.91 -6.99
CA CYS A 90 7.14 -10.62 -7.06
C CYS A 90 6.94 -12.10 -7.43
N GLN A 91 5.98 -12.78 -6.79
CA GLN A 91 5.65 -14.17 -7.08
C GLN A 91 5.18 -14.35 -8.51
N GLU A 92 4.27 -13.51 -9.00
CA GLU A 92 3.76 -13.57 -10.37
C GLU A 92 4.88 -13.37 -11.40
N MET A 93 5.74 -12.36 -11.20
CA MET A 93 6.85 -12.05 -12.12
C MET A 93 7.93 -13.12 -12.17
N THR A 94 8.13 -13.83 -11.05
CA THR A 94 9.11 -14.92 -10.99
C THR A 94 8.53 -16.24 -11.51
N ALA A 95 7.24 -16.49 -11.31
CA ALA A 95 6.56 -17.68 -11.80
C ALA A 95 6.25 -17.63 -13.30
N ASN A 96 5.97 -16.44 -13.84
CA ASN A 96 5.53 -16.23 -15.22
C ASN A 96 6.50 -15.32 -16.00
N PRO A 97 7.76 -15.73 -16.22
CA PRO A 97 8.69 -14.94 -17.02
C PRO A 97 8.25 -14.90 -18.49
N PRO A 98 8.46 -13.76 -19.18
CA PRO A 98 8.12 -13.64 -20.60
C PRO A 98 9.01 -14.54 -21.46
N ALA A 99 8.48 -15.00 -22.59
CA ALA A 99 9.22 -15.83 -23.54
C ALA A 99 10.48 -15.14 -24.11
N LEU A 100 10.46 -13.80 -24.19
CA LEU A 100 11.61 -12.99 -24.58
C LEU A 100 12.06 -12.12 -23.39
N PRO A 101 13.32 -12.23 -22.94
CA PRO A 101 13.84 -11.42 -21.85
C PRO A 101 13.81 -9.94 -22.21
N SER A 102 13.34 -9.09 -21.29
CA SER A 102 13.45 -7.64 -21.42
C SER A 102 14.07 -7.05 -20.15
N GLN A 103 14.92 -6.03 -20.31
CA GLN A 103 15.49 -5.27 -19.20
C GLN A 103 14.38 -4.71 -18.30
N ARG A 104 13.28 -4.29 -18.92
CA ARG A 104 12.10 -3.78 -18.23
C ARG A 104 11.47 -4.80 -17.29
N HIS A 105 11.22 -6.02 -17.78
CA HIS A 105 10.69 -7.11 -16.94
C HIS A 105 11.65 -7.41 -15.78
N ALA A 106 12.95 -7.49 -16.06
CA ALA A 106 13.96 -7.73 -15.02
C ALA A 106 13.99 -6.62 -13.96
N SER A 107 13.91 -5.35 -14.36
CA SER A 107 13.86 -4.21 -13.44
C SER A 107 12.60 -4.22 -12.57
N LEU A 108 11.43 -4.47 -13.16
CA LEU A 108 10.18 -4.51 -12.41
C LEU A 108 10.11 -5.72 -11.46
N THR A 109 10.61 -6.88 -11.89
CA THR A 109 10.75 -8.06 -11.03
C THR A 109 11.63 -7.74 -9.83
N ARG A 110 12.79 -7.11 -10.08
CA ARG A 110 13.70 -6.71 -9.00
C ARG A 110 13.05 -5.69 -8.07
N MET A 111 12.33 -4.69 -8.61
CA MET A 111 11.62 -3.68 -7.83
C MET A 111 10.60 -4.31 -6.89
N THR A 112 9.69 -5.13 -7.42
CA THR A 112 8.60 -5.74 -6.64
C THR A 112 9.13 -6.74 -5.63
N CYS A 113 10.14 -7.54 -5.97
CA CYS A 113 10.76 -8.48 -5.04
C CYS A 113 11.56 -7.78 -3.94
N ASN A 114 12.29 -6.70 -4.25
CA ASN A 114 12.96 -5.91 -3.22
C ASN A 114 11.94 -5.27 -2.27
N ALA A 115 10.85 -4.72 -2.81
CA ALA A 115 9.77 -4.16 -2.00
C ALA A 115 9.11 -5.23 -1.13
N ALA A 116 8.86 -6.43 -1.66
CA ALA A 116 8.29 -7.55 -0.89
C ALA A 116 9.15 -7.96 0.31
N LEU A 117 10.47 -7.89 0.18
CA LEU A 117 11.41 -8.27 1.24
C LEU A 117 11.73 -7.11 2.21
N GLY A 118 11.82 -5.89 1.69
CA GLY A 118 12.31 -4.72 2.43
C GLY A 118 11.21 -3.91 3.11
N TYR A 119 10.05 -3.80 2.48
CA TYR A 119 8.97 -2.94 2.96
C TYR A 119 8.36 -3.48 4.26
N ARG A 120 8.22 -2.60 5.26
CA ARG A 120 7.64 -2.91 6.55
C ARG A 120 6.25 -2.26 6.66
N PRO A 121 5.15 -3.03 6.56
CA PRO A 121 3.81 -2.45 6.69
C PRO A 121 3.57 -1.98 8.12
N SER A 122 2.68 -1.00 8.28
CA SER A 122 2.24 -0.58 9.61
C SER A 122 1.45 -1.71 10.27
N VAL A 123 1.85 -2.09 11.48
CA VAL A 123 1.19 -3.13 12.27
C VAL A 123 0.32 -2.47 13.33
N GLY A 124 -0.82 -1.93 12.91
CA GLY A 124 -1.89 -1.50 13.82
C GLY A 124 -2.83 -2.66 14.10
N ASN A 125 -2.75 -3.27 15.28
CA ASN A 125 -3.79 -4.20 15.74
C ASN A 125 -5.03 -3.38 16.15
N ILE A 126 -5.97 -3.19 15.21
CA ILE A 126 -7.34 -2.83 15.56
C ILE A 126 -8.15 -4.12 15.51
N GLN A 127 -7.76 -5.09 16.34
CA GLN A 127 -8.66 -6.18 16.68
C GLN A 127 -9.68 -5.58 17.65
N TRP A 128 -10.91 -5.40 17.17
CA TRP A 128 -12.04 -5.47 18.08
C TRP A 128 -12.00 -6.90 18.61
N ALA A 129 -11.53 -7.07 19.84
CA ALA A 129 -11.63 -8.36 20.51
C ALA A 129 -13.09 -8.80 20.40
N GLU A 130 -13.36 -10.01 19.92
CA GLU A 130 -14.68 -10.60 20.12
C GLU A 130 -14.86 -10.72 21.62
N VAL A 131 -15.58 -9.76 22.16
CA VAL A 131 -15.69 -9.57 23.58
C VAL A 131 -16.54 -10.71 24.13
N SER A 132 -15.93 -11.57 24.96
CA SER A 132 -16.68 -12.57 25.72
C SER A 132 -16.61 -12.22 27.21
N GLY A 133 -17.48 -11.29 27.61
CA GLY A 133 -17.63 -10.85 29.02
C GLY A 133 -17.87 -9.34 29.15
N ALA A 134 -18.61 -8.93 30.19
CA ALA A 134 -18.97 -7.53 30.41
C ALA A 134 -17.75 -6.61 30.64
N ASP A 135 -16.74 -7.09 31.36
CA ASP A 135 -15.53 -6.31 31.68
C ASP A 135 -14.67 -6.07 30.43
N GLN A 136 -14.55 -7.09 29.57
CA GLN A 136 -13.85 -6.97 28.30
C GLN A 136 -14.60 -6.01 27.34
N LEU A 137 -15.92 -5.87 27.48
CA LEU A 137 -16.75 -4.98 26.65
C LEU A 137 -16.48 -3.54 27.01
N ALA A 138 -16.47 -3.26 28.32
CA ALA A 138 -16.13 -1.96 28.86
C ALA A 138 -14.69 -1.55 28.48
N GLU A 139 -13.75 -2.48 28.51
CA GLU A 139 -12.37 -2.22 28.12
C GLU A 139 -12.22 -1.97 26.61
N ALA A 140 -12.89 -2.77 25.77
CA ALA A 140 -12.92 -2.57 24.32
C ALA A 140 -13.57 -1.23 23.94
N GLU A 141 -14.66 -0.84 24.61
CA GLU A 141 -15.36 0.41 24.38
C GLU A 141 -14.50 1.62 24.77
N CYS A 142 -13.79 1.54 25.90
CA CYS A 142 -12.83 2.56 26.30
C CYS A 142 -11.67 2.69 25.29
N ASN A 143 -11.08 1.57 24.86
CA ASN A 143 -9.97 1.56 23.90
C ASN A 143 -10.41 2.14 22.55
N ALA A 144 -11.63 1.83 22.09
CA ALA A 144 -12.22 2.40 20.89
C ALA A 144 -12.43 3.92 21.00
N ALA A 145 -12.92 4.40 22.16
CA ALA A 145 -13.09 5.83 22.39
C ALA A 145 -11.76 6.59 22.43
N THR A 146 -10.71 5.98 23.01
CA THR A 146 -9.34 6.54 22.97
C THR A 146 -8.79 6.59 21.53
N ALA A 147 -8.99 5.54 20.74
CA ALA A 147 -8.56 5.53 19.34
C ALA A 147 -9.31 6.58 18.49
N ALA A 148 -10.61 6.76 18.74
CA ALA A 148 -11.40 7.78 18.07
C ALA A 148 -10.92 9.21 18.41
N LEU A 149 -10.46 9.44 19.64
CA LEU A 149 -9.91 10.74 20.06
C LEU A 149 -8.65 11.13 19.29
N LEU A 150 -7.81 10.15 18.92
CA LEU A 150 -6.60 10.39 18.13
C LEU A 150 -6.92 10.90 16.72
N GLY A 151 -8.08 10.51 16.15
CA GLY A 151 -8.55 10.99 14.84
C GLY A 151 -9.51 12.18 14.91
N ASN A 152 -10.12 12.45 16.06
CA ASN A 152 -11.11 13.50 16.25
C ASN A 152 -11.06 14.07 17.68
N GLY A 153 -10.33 15.19 17.85
CA GLY A 153 -10.05 15.80 19.15
C GLY A 153 -11.12 16.76 19.69
N THR A 154 -12.39 16.61 19.30
CA THR A 154 -13.47 17.50 19.77
C THR A 154 -13.76 17.31 21.26
N LEU A 155 -14.34 18.35 21.88
CA LEU A 155 -14.77 18.28 23.29
C LEU A 155 -15.76 17.15 23.55
N ASP A 156 -16.66 16.87 22.60
CA ASP A 156 -17.64 15.79 22.71
C ASP A 156 -16.97 14.40 22.70
N ALA A 157 -15.97 14.20 21.83
CA ALA A 157 -15.19 12.96 21.80
C ALA A 157 -14.40 12.76 23.11
N LEU A 158 -13.87 13.85 23.68
CA LEU A 158 -13.18 13.87 24.97
C LEU A 158 -14.12 13.54 26.14
N GLN A 159 -15.33 14.10 26.15
CA GLN A 159 -16.33 13.80 27.17
C GLN A 159 -16.84 12.37 27.07
N TYR A 160 -17.05 11.88 25.84
CA TYR A 160 -17.44 10.50 25.58
C TYR A 160 -16.37 9.52 26.11
N GLN A 161 -15.10 9.73 25.74
CA GLN A 161 -13.98 8.91 26.21
C GLN A 161 -13.89 8.88 27.74
N ARG A 162 -13.99 10.03 28.41
CA ARG A 162 -13.97 10.07 29.88
C ARG A 162 -15.11 9.27 30.49
N ARG A 163 -16.31 9.31 29.90
CA ARG A 163 -17.48 8.60 30.42
C ARG A 163 -17.30 7.09 30.33
N VAL A 164 -16.89 6.57 29.18
CA VAL A 164 -16.77 5.13 28.94
C VAL A 164 -15.53 4.52 29.62
N CYS A 165 -14.50 5.33 29.90
CA CYS A 165 -13.28 4.88 30.58
C CYS A 165 -13.28 5.08 32.11
N ALA A 166 -14.30 5.72 32.69
CA ALA A 166 -14.34 6.07 34.12
C ALA A 166 -14.58 4.86 35.06
N GLY A 167 -14.98 3.71 34.54
CA GLY A 167 -15.34 2.52 35.33
C GLY A 167 -14.22 1.50 35.55
N ARG A 168 -12.94 1.87 35.42
CA ARG A 168 -11.80 1.00 35.73
C ARG A 168 -11.47 0.96 37.22
#